data_AF-A0A9X0B5U9-F1
#
_entry.id   AF-A0A9X0B5U9-F1
#
_cell.length_a   1.000
_cell.length_b   1.000
_cell.length_c   1.000
_cell.angle_alpha   90.00
_cell.angle_beta   90.00
_cell.angle_gamma   90.00
#
_symmetry.space_group_name_H-M   'P 1'
#
loop_
_entity.id
_entity.type
_entity.pdbx_description
1 polymer ?
#
loop_
_entity_poly.entity_id
_entity_poly.type
_entity_poly.pdbx_seq_one_letter_code
_entity_poly.pdbx_strand_id
1 'polypeptide(L)'
;MAKCLHGLPISGSLHAYTTKSTKISWILAHSFSTIQKEPKRCDLFEYTSGRWIYNDALRHLERRRAFNVPELKRLAALAVHQKEDDIVSFEKLAEGGFNRTFLITMRDRFQLFARIPYPVTEPKFLVVASEVASLDFLRSHGIPVPKVFG
;
A
#
# COMPACT_ATOMS: atom_id res chain seq x y z
N MET A 1 7.87 30.21 -17.95
CA MET A 1 9.35 30.25 -17.88
C MET A 1 9.86 28.82 -17.95
N ALA A 2 10.78 28.56 -18.87
CA ALA A 2 11.28 27.23 -19.19
C ALA A 2 12.32 26.72 -18.19
N LYS A 3 12.40 25.39 -18.02
CA LYS A 3 13.64 24.61 -18.09
C LYS A 3 13.33 23.11 -18.15
N CYS A 4 13.80 22.49 -19.22
CA CYS A 4 14.08 21.06 -19.34
C CYS A 4 15.61 20.92 -19.33
N LEU A 5 16.15 19.92 -18.64
CA LEU A 5 17.27 19.05 -19.03
C LEU A 5 17.69 18.14 -17.84
N HIS A 6 17.56 16.83 -18.07
CA HIS A 6 18.27 15.65 -17.55
C HIS A 6 18.40 15.35 -16.04
N GLY A 7 18.00 14.11 -15.68
CA GLY A 7 18.54 13.36 -14.54
C GLY A 7 17.48 12.61 -13.73
N LEU A 8 17.37 11.30 -13.94
CA LEU A 8 16.67 10.37 -13.01
C LEU A 8 17.25 10.51 -11.58
N PRO A 9 16.43 10.35 -10.53
CA PRO A 9 16.24 8.99 -10.02
C PRO A 9 14.77 8.63 -9.80
N ILE A 10 14.52 7.34 -9.90
CA ILE A 10 13.22 6.68 -9.79
C ILE A 10 12.76 6.80 -8.32
N SER A 11 11.93 7.80 -8.03
CA SER A 11 11.26 7.93 -6.73
C SER A 11 10.03 7.01 -6.71
N GLY A 12 10.12 5.92 -5.96
CA GLY A 12 8.97 5.08 -5.64
C GLY A 12 8.08 5.81 -4.65
N SER A 13 6.97 6.38 -5.12
CA SER A 13 5.97 7.02 -4.26
C SER A 13 5.30 5.97 -3.38
N LEU A 14 5.28 6.22 -2.07
CA LEU A 14 4.76 5.32 -1.06
C LEU A 14 3.68 6.04 -0.28
N HIS A 15 2.43 5.62 -0.52
CA HIS A 15 1.26 6.29 0.00
C HIS A 15 0.76 5.61 1.26
N ALA A 16 0.93 6.27 2.41
CA ALA A 16 0.40 5.93 3.74
C ALA A 16 -1.09 6.35 3.87
N TYR A 17 -1.95 5.58 4.57
CA TYR A 17 -3.37 5.93 4.85
C TYR A 17 -3.81 5.62 6.29
N THR A 18 -4.60 6.49 6.95
CA THR A 18 -5.16 6.24 8.30
C THR A 18 -6.69 6.19 8.31
N THR A 19 -7.29 5.38 9.19
CA THR A 19 -8.74 5.40 9.49
C THR A 19 -8.96 5.88 10.93
N LYS A 20 -9.84 6.86 11.11
CA LYS A 20 -10.44 7.16 12.42
C LYS A 20 -11.61 6.21 12.62
N SER A 21 -11.51 5.37 13.66
CA SER A 21 -12.51 4.38 14.05
C SER A 21 -13.89 5.02 14.22
N THR A 22 -14.84 4.62 13.37
CA THR A 22 -16.28 4.75 13.61
C THR A 22 -16.87 3.35 13.39
N LYS A 23 -17.53 2.81 14.41
CA LYS A 23 -18.08 1.45 14.42
C LYS A 23 -19.10 1.28 13.28
N ILE A 24 -18.71 0.55 12.24
CA ILE A 24 -19.65 -0.01 11.25
C ILE A 24 -19.77 -1.50 11.57
N SER A 25 -20.97 -1.93 11.92
CA SER A 25 -21.31 -3.34 12.12
C SER A 25 -21.27 -4.06 10.77
N TRP A 26 -20.22 -4.86 10.55
CA TRP A 26 -20.13 -5.75 9.40
C TRP A 26 -20.51 -7.17 9.83
N ILE A 27 -21.77 -7.54 9.64
CA ILE A 27 -22.18 -8.95 9.64
C ILE A 27 -21.84 -9.50 8.26
N LEU A 28 -20.65 -10.11 8.14
CA LEU A 28 -20.41 -11.19 7.19
C LEU A 28 -19.33 -12.09 7.79
N ALA A 29 -19.74 -13.27 8.26
CA ALA A 29 -18.84 -14.28 8.79
C ALA A 29 -18.01 -14.88 7.65
N HIS A 30 -16.79 -14.39 7.48
CA HIS A 30 -15.69 -15.18 6.94
C HIS A 30 -14.62 -15.23 8.01
N SER A 31 -14.43 -16.42 8.58
CA SER A 31 -13.41 -16.68 9.59
C SER A 31 -12.02 -16.53 8.94
N PHE A 32 -11.47 -15.32 8.98
CA PHE A 32 -10.06 -15.09 8.71
C PHE A 32 -9.28 -15.55 9.93
N SER A 33 -8.84 -16.81 9.90
CA SER A 33 -7.83 -17.32 10.82
C SER A 33 -6.55 -16.49 10.60
N THR A 34 -6.36 -15.48 11.44
CA THR A 34 -5.10 -14.74 11.51
C THR A 34 -4.12 -15.62 12.26
N ILE A 35 -3.48 -16.54 11.54
CA ILE A 35 -2.23 -17.12 12.01
C ILE A 35 -1.22 -15.98 11.94
N GLN A 36 -0.83 -15.43 13.10
CA GLN A 36 0.32 -14.54 13.20
C GLN A 36 1.58 -15.33 12.89
N LYS A 37 1.89 -15.46 11.61
CA LYS A 37 3.16 -15.94 11.11
C LYS A 37 3.93 -14.69 10.71
N GLU A 38 5.05 -14.43 11.38
CA GLU A 38 6.06 -13.49 10.89
C GLU A 38 6.26 -13.78 9.40
N PRO A 39 5.90 -12.86 8.49
CA PRO A 39 5.89 -13.14 7.07
C PRO A 39 7.32 -13.46 6.66
N LYS A 40 7.54 -14.65 6.07
CA LYS A 40 8.85 -14.95 5.50
C LYS A 40 9.14 -13.84 4.49
N ARG A 41 10.37 -13.32 4.48
CA ARG A 41 10.78 -12.18 3.66
C ARG A 41 10.39 -12.32 2.17
N CYS A 42 10.27 -13.56 1.67
CA CYS A 42 9.77 -13.87 0.32
C CYS A 42 8.29 -13.48 0.09
N ASP A 43 7.43 -13.61 1.10
CA ASP A 43 5.98 -13.40 0.98
C ASP A 43 5.62 -11.92 0.72
N LEU A 44 6.52 -11.00 1.09
CA LEU A 44 6.36 -9.56 0.85
C LEU A 44 6.41 -9.19 -0.63
N PHE A 45 7.05 -10.01 -1.47
CA PHE A 45 7.24 -9.73 -2.90
C PHE A 45 6.36 -10.60 -3.82
N GLU A 46 5.93 -11.77 -3.34
CA GLU A 46 5.14 -12.74 -4.12
C GLU A 46 3.64 -12.58 -3.92
N TYR A 47 2.86 -12.79 -5.00
CA TYR A 47 1.40 -12.88 -4.89
C TYR A 47 1.05 -14.23 -4.26
N THR A 48 0.27 -14.21 -3.17
CA THR A 48 -0.05 -15.37 -2.34
C THR A 48 -1.55 -15.59 -2.11
N SER A 49 -2.41 -14.61 -2.38
CA SER A 49 -3.85 -14.70 -2.12
C SER A 49 -4.63 -15.63 -3.04
N GLY A 50 -4.04 -16.14 -4.13
CA GLY A 50 -4.76 -17.04 -5.02
C GLY A 50 -3.92 -17.61 -6.17
N ARG A 51 -4.63 -18.29 -7.08
CA ARG A 51 -4.11 -18.93 -8.29
C ARG A 51 -5.00 -18.56 -9.46
N TRP A 52 -4.46 -18.58 -10.68
CA TRP A 52 -5.24 -18.40 -11.89
C TRP A 52 -5.53 -19.72 -12.58
N ILE A 53 -6.71 -19.84 -13.18
CA ILE A 53 -7.10 -21.02 -13.99
C ILE A 53 -6.20 -21.15 -15.23
N TYR A 54 -5.79 -20.01 -15.81
CA TYR A 54 -4.97 -19.95 -17.01
C TYR A 54 -3.71 -19.10 -16.77
N ASN A 55 -2.57 -19.54 -17.30
CA ASN A 55 -1.29 -18.84 -17.22
C ASN A 55 -0.82 -18.49 -15.80
N ASP A 56 -1.14 -19.32 -14.81
CA ASP A 56 -0.87 -19.11 -13.39
C ASP A 56 0.57 -18.64 -13.09
N ALA A 57 1.57 -19.40 -13.54
CA ALA A 57 2.98 -19.05 -13.35
C ALA A 57 3.34 -17.68 -13.95
N LEU A 58 2.80 -17.36 -15.13
CA LEU A 58 2.99 -16.06 -15.76
C LEU A 58 2.28 -14.95 -14.97
N ARG A 59 1.04 -15.16 -14.49
CA ARG A 59 0.29 -14.17 -13.70
C ARG A 59 0.98 -13.87 -12.36
N HIS A 60 1.62 -14.85 -11.74
CA HIS A 60 2.48 -14.67 -10.57
C HIS A 60 3.73 -13.86 -10.93
N LEU A 61 4.44 -14.21 -12.01
CA LEU A 61 5.66 -13.52 -12.45
C LEU A 61 5.40 -12.04 -12.75
N GLU A 62 4.30 -11.71 -13.44
CA GLU A 62 3.89 -10.33 -13.76
C GLU A 62 3.61 -9.47 -12.52
N ARG A 63 3.24 -10.10 -11.40
CA ARG A 63 2.89 -9.44 -10.14
C ARG A 63 4.02 -9.45 -9.12
N ARG A 64 5.05 -10.26 -9.36
CA ARG A 64 6.23 -10.28 -8.49
C ARG A 64 6.92 -8.92 -8.55
N ARG A 65 7.10 -8.31 -7.38
CA ARG A 65 7.80 -7.01 -7.27
C ARG A 65 8.66 -6.97 -6.02
N ALA A 66 9.97 -6.99 -6.22
CA ALA A 66 10.92 -6.66 -5.17
C ALA A 66 10.95 -5.14 -4.95
N PHE A 67 11.07 -4.72 -3.69
CA PHE A 67 11.22 -3.32 -3.30
C PHE A 67 12.04 -3.22 -2.00
N ASN A 68 12.57 -2.03 -1.74
CA ASN A 68 13.37 -1.76 -0.54
C ASN A 68 12.44 -1.54 0.67
N VAL A 69 12.33 -2.56 1.55
CA VAL A 69 11.46 -2.50 2.73
C VAL A 69 11.91 -1.44 3.75
N PRO A 70 13.21 -1.34 4.13
CA PRO A 70 13.69 -0.22 4.97
C PRO A 70 13.32 1.16 4.42
N GLU A 71 13.56 1.40 3.13
CA GLU A 71 13.24 2.70 2.54
C GLU A 71 11.73 2.98 2.54
N LEU A 72 10.92 1.92 2.36
CA LEU A 72 9.47 2.03 2.49
C LEU A 72 9.06 2.51 3.88
N LYS A 73 9.60 1.84 4.91
CA LYS A 73 9.36 2.19 6.31
C LYS A 73 9.77 3.63 6.61
N ARG A 74 10.97 4.03 6.17
CA ARG A 74 11.49 5.40 6.31
C ARG A 74 10.53 6.42 5.70
N LEU A 75 10.11 6.22 4.45
CA LEU A 75 9.19 7.14 3.75
C LEU A 75 7.81 7.19 4.40
N ALA A 76 7.27 6.06 4.86
CA ALA A 76 6.00 6.00 5.57
C ALA A 76 6.05 6.79 6.89
N ALA A 77 7.13 6.68 7.66
CA ALA A 77 7.32 7.44 8.88
C ALA A 77 7.44 8.95 8.62
N LEU A 78 8.23 9.33 7.61
CA LEU A 78 8.39 10.73 7.21
C LEU A 78 7.06 11.36 6.76
N ALA A 79 6.21 10.61 6.05
CA ALA A 79 4.91 11.08 5.57
C ALA A 79 3.94 11.48 6.70
N VAL A 80 4.17 10.99 7.92
CA VAL A 80 3.38 11.34 9.12
C VAL A 80 4.20 12.03 10.21
N HIS A 81 5.37 12.56 9.85
CA HIS A 81 6.27 13.28 10.75
C HIS A 81 6.70 12.46 11.99
N GLN A 82 6.89 11.15 11.83
CA GLN A 82 7.41 10.24 12.86
C GLN A 82 8.78 9.68 12.46
N LYS A 83 9.45 9.00 13.39
CA LYS A 83 10.75 8.35 13.13
C LYS A 83 10.54 6.92 12.66
N GLU A 84 11.46 6.40 11.86
CA GLU A 84 11.43 4.99 11.44
C GLU A 84 11.48 4.04 12.66
N ASP A 85 12.23 4.41 13.70
CA ASP A 85 12.33 3.68 14.97
C ASP A 85 10.99 3.56 15.72
N ASP A 86 9.97 4.35 15.34
CA ASP A 86 8.64 4.29 15.92
C ASP A 86 7.75 3.22 15.26
N ILE A 87 8.19 2.61 14.15
CA ILE A 87 7.44 1.53 13.48
C ILE A 87 7.56 0.25 14.31
N VAL A 88 6.43 -0.23 14.82
CA VAL A 88 6.35 -1.48 15.61
C VAL A 88 5.95 -2.69 14.79
N SER A 89 5.24 -2.51 13.67
CA SER A 89 4.92 -3.61 12.76
C SER A 89 4.86 -3.18 11.29
N PHE A 90 5.18 -4.12 10.42
CA PHE A 90 5.08 -4.00 8.97
C PHE A 90 4.66 -5.34 8.39
N GLU A 91 3.45 -5.42 7.86
CA GLU A 91 2.88 -6.67 7.37
C GLU A 91 2.15 -6.48 6.05
N LYS A 92 2.13 -7.53 5.22
CA LYS A 92 1.31 -7.55 4.01
C LYS A 92 -0.14 -7.78 4.42
N LEU A 93 -0.94 -6.72 4.36
CA LEU A 93 -2.34 -6.76 4.80
C LEU A 93 -3.24 -7.43 3.76
N ALA A 94 -3.09 -7.00 2.51
CA ALA A 94 -3.97 -7.42 1.43
C ALA A 94 -3.26 -7.31 0.09
N GLU A 95 -3.71 -8.10 -0.86
CA GLU A 95 -3.29 -8.00 -2.25
C GLU A 95 -4.48 -8.27 -3.16
N GLY A 96 -4.61 -7.45 -4.20
CA GLY A 96 -5.72 -7.53 -5.15
C GLY A 96 -5.24 -7.77 -6.58
N GLY A 97 -6.05 -7.39 -7.56
CA GLY A 97 -5.67 -7.52 -8.97
C GLY A 97 -4.55 -6.57 -9.42
N PHE A 98 -4.48 -5.38 -8.81
CA PHE A 98 -3.71 -4.23 -9.31
C PHE A 98 -2.60 -3.72 -8.38
N ASN A 99 -2.69 -4.00 -7.07
CA ASN A 99 -1.74 -3.52 -6.09
C ASN A 99 -1.66 -4.45 -4.87
N ARG A 100 -0.60 -4.23 -4.10
CA ARG A 100 -0.37 -4.83 -2.79
C ARG A 100 -0.46 -3.75 -1.74
N THR A 101 -1.10 -4.06 -0.63
CA THR A 101 -1.28 -3.16 0.51
C THR A 101 -0.56 -3.73 1.73
N PHE A 102 0.25 -2.90 2.36
CA PHE A 102 0.94 -3.20 3.60
C PHE A 102 0.32 -2.40 4.74
N LEU A 103 0.14 -3.01 5.90
CA LEU A 103 -0.19 -2.30 7.13
C LEU A 103 1.12 -2.00 7.86
N ILE A 104 1.28 -0.74 8.22
CA ILE A 104 2.37 -0.24 9.03
C ILE A 104 1.73 0.29 10.32
N THR A 105 2.26 -0.14 11.47
CA THR A 105 1.77 0.33 12.77
C THR A 105 2.89 1.04 13.49
N MET A 106 2.59 2.23 13.98
CA MET A 106 3.47 3.07 14.78
C MET A 106 3.29 2.79 16.28
N ARG A 107 4.28 3.16 17.10
CA ARG A 107 4.30 2.96 18.55
C ARG A 107 3.15 3.67 19.26
N ASP A 108 2.70 4.81 18.74
CA ASP A 108 1.54 5.57 19.23
C ASP A 108 0.18 4.96 18.81
N ARG A 109 0.19 3.78 18.17
CA ARG A 109 -0.95 3.07 17.57
C ARG A 109 -1.49 3.73 16.31
N PHE A 110 -0.83 4.74 15.77
CA PHE A 110 -1.16 5.26 14.45
C PHE A 110 -0.90 4.19 13.39
N GLN A 111 -1.86 3.99 12.49
CA GLN A 111 -1.77 2.99 11.43
C GLN A 111 -1.76 3.66 10.08
N LEU A 112 -0.87 3.16 9.21
CA LEU A 112 -0.74 3.57 7.83
C LEU A 112 -0.85 2.37 6.90
N PHE A 113 -1.70 2.47 5.88
CA PHE A 113 -1.67 1.52 4.77
C PHE A 113 -0.68 2.00 3.72
N ALA A 114 0.24 1.18 3.24
CA ALA A 114 1.14 1.51 2.12
C ALA A 114 0.75 0.71 0.89
N ARG A 115 0.43 1.37 -0.22
CA ARG A 115 0.01 0.71 -1.48
C ARG A 115 1.12 0.71 -2.52
N ILE A 116 1.43 -0.47 -3.07
CA ILE A 116 2.44 -0.66 -4.13
C ILE A 116 1.76 -1.30 -5.35
N PRO A 117 1.64 -0.57 -6.48
CA PRO A 117 1.14 -1.12 -7.73
C PRO A 117 2.04 -2.23 -8.29
N TYR A 118 1.42 -3.25 -8.89
CA TYR A 118 2.17 -4.28 -9.60
C TYR A 118 2.88 -3.74 -10.85
N PRO A 119 3.98 -4.38 -11.30
CA PRO A 119 4.66 -4.00 -12.53
C PRO A 119 3.72 -3.98 -13.75
N VAL A 120 2.78 -4.93 -13.81
CA VAL A 120 1.77 -5.09 -14.88
C VAL A 120 0.64 -4.05 -14.84
N THR A 121 0.48 -3.31 -13.74
CA THR A 121 -0.56 -2.29 -13.63
C THR A 121 -0.15 -1.06 -14.43
N GLU A 122 -0.83 -0.80 -15.54
CA GLU A 122 -0.59 0.36 -16.40
C GLU A 122 -1.89 1.10 -16.73
N PRO A 123 -1.85 2.43 -16.88
CA PRO A 123 -0.71 3.34 -16.66
C PRO A 123 -0.50 3.66 -15.17
N LYS A 124 0.69 3.34 -14.62
CA LYS A 124 0.98 3.43 -13.17
C LYS A 124 0.62 4.78 -12.55
N PHE A 125 1.01 5.87 -13.21
CA PHE A 125 0.82 7.22 -12.70
C PHE A 125 -0.66 7.59 -12.59
N LEU A 126 -1.46 7.30 -13.62
CA LEU A 126 -2.87 7.70 -13.64
C LEU A 126 -3.70 6.87 -12.65
N VAL A 127 -3.34 5.60 -12.41
CA VAL A 127 -4.02 4.78 -11.40
C VAL A 127 -3.92 5.43 -10.01
N VAL A 128 -2.73 5.89 -9.63
CA VAL A 128 -2.52 6.55 -8.34
C VAL A 128 -3.13 7.95 -8.34
N ALA A 129 -2.90 8.74 -9.39
CA ALA A 129 -3.40 10.11 -9.47
C ALA A 129 -4.94 10.17 -9.45
N SER A 130 -5.63 9.26 -10.15
CA SER A 130 -7.10 9.20 -10.15
C SER A 130 -7.66 8.75 -8.81
N GLU A 131 -7.01 7.82 -8.10
CA GLU A 131 -7.39 7.43 -6.74
C GLU A 131 -7.26 8.61 -5.77
N VAL A 132 -6.12 9.32 -5.79
CA VAL A 132 -5.88 10.49 -4.93
C VAL A 132 -6.87 11.62 -5.23
N ALA A 133 -7.10 11.94 -6.52
CA ALA A 133 -8.06 12.96 -6.91
C ALA A 133 -9.48 12.61 -6.47
N SER A 134 -9.88 11.33 -6.58
CA SER A 134 -11.20 10.87 -6.14
C SER A 134 -11.35 10.96 -4.62
N LEU A 135 -10.34 10.54 -3.85
CA LEU A 135 -10.35 10.65 -2.39
C LEU A 135 -10.40 12.11 -1.93
N ASP A 136 -9.68 13.01 -2.60
CA ASP A 136 -9.71 14.43 -2.28
C ASP A 136 -11.10 15.05 -2.57
N PHE A 137 -11.67 14.74 -3.74
CA PHE A 137 -13.02 15.15 -4.10
C PHE A 137 -14.07 14.63 -3.10
N LEU A 138 -14.03 13.35 -2.73
CA LEU A 138 -14.98 12.80 -1.75
C LEU A 138 -14.83 13.47 -0.38
N ARG A 139 -13.60 13.73 0.05
CA ARG A 139 -13.33 14.46 1.30
C ARG A 139 -13.87 15.89 1.26
N SER A 140 -13.73 16.60 0.13
CA SER A 140 -14.24 17.97 0.00
C SER A 140 -15.78 18.03 0.11
N HIS A 141 -16.46 16.90 -0.08
CA HIS A 141 -17.92 16.75 0.09
C HIS A 141 -18.31 16.16 1.45
N GLY A 142 -17.38 16.14 2.42
CA GLY A 142 -17.66 15.67 3.78
C GLY A 142 -17.78 14.15 3.92
N ILE A 143 -17.46 13.38 2.87
CA ILE A 143 -17.51 11.92 2.92
C ILE A 143 -16.27 11.42 3.68
N PRO A 144 -16.45 10.56 4.70
CA PRO A 144 -15.33 10.05 5.50
C PRO A 144 -14.51 9.06 4.67
N VAL A 145 -13.43 9.56 4.07
CA VAL A 145 -12.48 8.76 3.28
C VAL A 145 -11.04 8.86 3.82
N PRO A 146 -10.20 7.82 3.65
CA PRO A 146 -8.85 7.79 4.20
C PRO A 146 -7.96 8.94 3.74
N LYS A 147 -7.18 9.53 4.66
CA LYS A 147 -6.22 10.60 4.37
C LYS A 147 -5.02 10.08 3.59
N VAL A 148 -4.61 10.81 2.56
CA VAL A 148 -3.41 10.55 1.75
C VAL A 148 -2.27 11.40 2.32
N PHE A 149 -1.09 10.81 2.50
CA PHE A 149 0.07 11.46 3.14
C PHE A 149 1.27 11.74 2.23
N GLY A 150 1.34 11.17 1.02
CA GLY A 150 2.43 11.35 0.04
C GLY A 150 2.44 10.25 -0.99
#